data_AF-A0A7K5F6L8-F1
#
_entry.id   AF-A0A7K5F6L8-F1
#
_cell.length_a   1.000
_cell.length_b   1.000
_cell.length_c   1.000
_cell.angle_alpha   90.00
_cell.angle_beta   90.00
_cell.angle_gamma   90.00
#
_symmetry.space_group_name_H-M   'P 1'
#
loop_
_entity.id
_entity.type
_entity.pdbx_description
1 polymer ?
#
loop_
_entity_poly.entity_id
_entity_poly.type
_entity_poly.pdbx_seq_one_letter_code
_entity_poly.pdbx_strand_id
1 'polypeptide(L)'
;MQKMSNIYESAANTLGIFNSPCLTKVELRVACKGISDRDALSKPDPCVILKMQSHGQWFEVDRTEVIRTCINPVFSKLFTVDFYFEEVQRLRFEVHDISSNHNGLKEADFLGGMECTLGQIVSQRKLSKSLLKHGNTAGKSSITVIAEELSGNDDYVELSFSARKLDDKDFFSKSDPFLEIFRVNDDATQQLVHRTEVVMNNLNPAWKTFKVSVNSLCSGDQDRRLKCIVWDWDSNGKHDFIGEFSSTFKEMRGAMEGRQVQWECINPKYKAKKKNYKNSGIVILNQCKIHKMHSFLDYIMGGCQIQFTVAIDFTASNGDPRNSCSLHYIHPYQPNEYLKALVAVGEICQDYD
;
A
#
# COMPACT_ATOMS: atom_id res chain seq x y z
N MET A 1 16.30 28.85 -12.85
CA MET A 1 16.50 27.42 -12.51
C MET A 1 16.05 27.20 -11.08
N GLN A 2 14.75 26.96 -10.88
CA GLN A 2 14.19 26.43 -9.63
C GLN A 2 12.80 25.85 -9.95
N LYS A 3 12.63 24.57 -9.59
CA LYS A 3 11.40 23.79 -9.37
C LYS A 3 10.35 23.69 -10.50
N MET A 4 10.47 22.62 -11.30
CA MET A 4 9.35 21.93 -11.98
C MET A 4 9.19 20.54 -11.33
N SER A 5 8.50 20.45 -10.18
CA SER A 5 8.23 19.13 -9.57
C SER A 5 6.86 18.95 -8.93
N ASN A 6 5.93 19.91 -9.01
CA ASN A 6 4.63 19.81 -8.31
C ASN A 6 3.42 20.06 -9.23
N ILE A 7 3.37 19.45 -10.42
CA ILE A 7 2.18 19.57 -11.31
C ILE A 7 1.31 18.31 -11.27
N TYR A 8 1.83 17.17 -10.81
CA TYR A 8 1.03 15.93 -10.68
C TYR A 8 0.20 15.86 -9.38
N GLU A 9 0.36 16.81 -8.48
CA GLU A 9 -0.34 16.85 -7.18
C GLU A 9 -1.64 17.68 -7.23
N SER A 10 -1.95 18.33 -8.36
CA SER A 10 -3.03 19.33 -8.42
C SER A 10 -4.34 18.87 -9.07
N ALA A 11 -4.44 17.68 -9.67
CA ALA A 11 -5.73 17.20 -10.18
C ALA A 11 -6.60 16.60 -9.04
N ALA A 12 -6.00 15.86 -8.12
CA ALA A 12 -6.69 15.25 -6.97
C ALA A 12 -7.14 16.31 -5.94
N ASN A 13 -6.33 17.33 -5.69
CA ASN A 13 -6.64 18.37 -4.71
C ASN A 13 -7.66 19.42 -5.19
N THR A 14 -7.89 19.55 -6.50
CA THR A 14 -8.82 20.58 -7.03
C THR A 14 -10.30 20.19 -6.84
N LEU A 15 -10.60 18.93 -6.52
CA LEU A 15 -11.98 18.47 -6.32
C LEU A 15 -12.50 18.64 -4.88
N GLY A 16 -11.64 18.93 -3.88
CA GLY A 16 -12.10 19.28 -2.53
C GLY A 16 -12.99 18.24 -1.84
N ILE A 17 -12.85 16.96 -2.20
CA ILE A 17 -13.64 15.85 -1.65
C ILE A 17 -12.83 15.25 -0.49
N PHE A 18 -13.14 15.71 0.72
CA PHE A 18 -12.73 15.16 2.04
C PHE A 18 -11.23 15.10 2.38
N ASN A 19 -10.91 15.65 3.55
CA ASN A 19 -9.58 15.64 4.16
C ASN A 19 -9.36 14.34 4.96
N SER A 20 -9.79 13.19 4.43
CA SER A 20 -9.42 11.87 4.93
C SER A 20 -8.24 11.39 4.08
N PRO A 21 -7.07 11.09 4.67
CA PRO A 21 -5.96 10.57 3.88
C PRO A 21 -6.39 9.25 3.25
N CYS A 22 -6.45 9.21 1.92
CA CYS A 22 -6.56 7.97 1.15
C CYS A 22 -5.50 6.99 1.69
N LEU A 23 -5.95 5.83 2.17
CA LEU A 23 -5.08 4.82 2.75
C LEU A 23 -4.38 3.99 1.65
N THR A 24 -4.98 3.88 0.46
CA THR A 24 -4.55 2.93 -0.56
C THR A 24 -4.79 3.42 -1.99
N LYS A 25 -3.79 3.26 -2.87
CA LYS A 25 -3.92 3.46 -4.31
C LYS A 25 -4.01 2.13 -5.04
N VAL A 26 -4.75 2.10 -6.15
CA VAL A 26 -4.90 0.92 -7.01
C VAL A 26 -4.41 1.26 -8.43
N GLU A 27 -3.62 0.37 -9.00
CA GLU A 27 -3.23 0.38 -10.40
C GLU A 27 -4.18 -0.48 -11.23
N LEU A 28 -4.68 0.10 -12.33
CA LEU A 28 -5.54 -0.57 -13.27
C LEU A 28 -4.81 -0.72 -14.62
N ARG A 29 -4.67 -1.99 -15.05
CA ARG A 29 -4.16 -2.38 -16.37
C ARG A 29 -5.33 -2.72 -17.27
N VAL A 30 -5.28 -2.26 -18.52
CA VAL A 30 -6.40 -2.45 -19.47
C VAL A 30 -5.94 -3.17 -20.73
N ALA A 31 -6.77 -4.07 -21.22
CA ALA A 31 -6.65 -4.70 -22.53
C ALA A 31 -8.02 -4.86 -23.17
N CYS A 32 -8.11 -4.81 -24.49
CA CYS A 32 -9.34 -5.10 -25.24
C CYS A 32 -9.14 -6.28 -26.17
N LYS A 33 -10.24 -6.92 -26.56
CA LYS A 33 -10.26 -7.99 -27.56
C LYS A 33 -11.45 -7.86 -28.50
N GLY A 34 -11.24 -8.22 -29.76
CA GLY A 34 -12.28 -8.31 -30.76
C GLY A 34 -12.96 -6.98 -31.09
N ILE A 35 -12.23 -5.86 -30.99
CA ILE A 35 -12.73 -4.55 -31.39
C ILE A 35 -13.18 -4.63 -32.85
N SER A 36 -14.40 -4.16 -33.13
CA SER A 36 -15.00 -4.27 -34.46
C SER A 36 -14.33 -3.31 -35.45
N ASP A 37 -14.03 -3.81 -36.64
CA ASP A 37 -13.47 -3.03 -37.75
C ASP A 37 -14.55 -2.10 -38.33
N ARG A 38 -14.16 -0.88 -38.68
CA ARG A 38 -15.03 0.13 -39.31
C ARG A 38 -15.42 -0.27 -40.73
N ASP A 39 -14.47 -0.86 -41.45
CA ASP A 39 -14.60 -1.44 -42.79
C ASP A 39 -13.67 -2.67 -42.87
N ALA A 40 -14.02 -3.70 -43.66
CA ALA A 40 -13.25 -4.97 -43.77
C ALA A 40 -11.78 -4.82 -44.24
N LEU A 41 -11.34 -3.58 -44.51
CA LEU A 41 -10.03 -3.22 -45.04
C LEU A 41 -9.20 -2.32 -44.11
N SER A 42 -9.78 -1.74 -43.03
CA SER A 42 -9.05 -0.87 -42.08
C SER A 42 -9.30 -1.28 -40.63
N LYS A 43 -8.20 -1.55 -39.91
CA LYS A 43 -8.23 -1.83 -38.47
C LYS A 43 -8.21 -0.51 -37.69
N PRO A 44 -8.85 -0.46 -36.50
CA PRO A 44 -8.90 0.74 -35.68
C PRO A 44 -7.56 1.07 -35.03
N ASP A 45 -7.41 2.31 -34.60
CA ASP A 45 -6.33 2.84 -33.76
C ASP A 45 -6.86 3.10 -32.33
N PRO A 46 -7.10 2.06 -31.52
CA PRO A 46 -7.77 2.19 -30.23
C PRO A 46 -6.97 2.96 -29.17
N CYS A 47 -7.72 3.74 -28.39
CA CYS A 47 -7.31 4.42 -27.16
C CYS A 47 -8.41 4.22 -26.10
N VAL A 48 -8.04 3.99 -24.84
CA VAL A 48 -8.99 3.90 -23.73
C VAL A 48 -8.94 5.16 -22.89
N ILE A 49 -10.10 5.76 -22.66
CA ILE A 49 -10.30 6.89 -21.76
C ILE A 49 -10.97 6.37 -20.48
N LEU A 50 -10.34 6.60 -19.33
CA LEU A 50 -10.93 6.33 -18.03
C LEU A 50 -11.67 7.58 -17.55
N LYS A 51 -12.94 7.41 -17.19
CA LYS A 51 -13.75 8.43 -16.53
C LYS A 51 -14.23 7.94 -15.17
N MET A 52 -14.39 8.87 -14.24
CA MET A 52 -14.95 8.63 -12.90
C MET A 52 -16.14 9.54 -12.68
N GLN A 53 -17.19 9.02 -12.03
CA GLN A 53 -18.39 9.80 -11.73
C GLN A 53 -18.20 10.58 -10.43
N SER A 54 -18.53 11.87 -10.44
CA SER A 54 -18.61 12.72 -9.26
C SER A 54 -19.83 13.63 -9.38
N HIS A 55 -20.62 13.76 -8.32
CA HIS A 55 -21.83 14.60 -8.31
C HIS A 55 -22.77 14.36 -9.52
N GLY A 56 -22.90 13.10 -9.96
CA GLY A 56 -23.72 12.70 -11.11
C GLY A 56 -23.09 12.96 -12.49
N GLN A 57 -21.94 13.62 -12.56
CA GLN A 57 -21.25 13.95 -13.80
C GLN A 57 -20.00 13.07 -14.01
N TRP A 58 -19.68 12.78 -15.27
CA TRP A 58 -18.49 11.99 -15.63
C TRP A 58 -17.31 12.90 -15.93
N PHE A 59 -16.20 12.68 -15.24
CA PHE A 59 -14.95 13.41 -15.43
C PHE A 59 -13.89 12.48 -15.99
N GLU A 60 -13.16 12.94 -17.00
CA GLU A 60 -11.98 12.22 -17.49
C GLU A 60 -10.90 12.23 -16.41
N VAL A 61 -10.43 11.03 -16.07
CA VAL A 61 -9.31 10.82 -15.14
C VAL A 61 -8.01 10.85 -15.93
N ASP A 62 -7.91 10.00 -16.96
CA ASP A 62 -6.71 9.85 -17.79
C ASP A 62 -7.05 9.03 -19.05
N ARG A 63 -6.05 8.83 -19.92
CA ARG A 63 -6.14 8.07 -21.17
C ARG A 63 -4.89 7.23 -21.44
N THR A 64 -5.05 6.15 -22.19
CA THR A 64 -3.93 5.34 -22.68
C THR A 64 -3.24 5.97 -23.88
N GLU A 65 -2.09 5.41 -24.25
CA GLU A 65 -1.55 5.56 -25.59
C GLU A 65 -2.52 5.01 -26.66
N VAL A 66 -2.31 5.44 -27.90
CA VAL A 66 -3.01 4.93 -29.09
C VAL A 66 -2.22 3.74 -29.63
N ILE A 67 -2.86 2.58 -29.78
CA ILE A 67 -2.24 1.40 -30.40
C ILE A 67 -2.72 1.33 -31.85
N ARG A 68 -1.81 1.52 -32.81
CA ARG A 68 -2.20 1.58 -34.22
C ARG A 68 -2.62 0.22 -34.78
N THR A 69 -3.69 0.21 -35.59
CA THR A 69 -4.08 -0.88 -36.49
C THR A 69 -4.26 -2.20 -35.74
N CYS A 70 -4.96 -2.17 -34.59
CA CYS A 70 -5.02 -3.27 -33.63
C CYS A 70 -6.44 -3.52 -33.09
N ILE A 71 -6.93 -4.75 -33.25
CA ILE A 71 -8.25 -5.19 -32.76
C ILE A 71 -8.21 -5.86 -31.37
N ASN A 72 -7.01 -6.13 -30.85
CA ASN A 72 -6.80 -6.74 -29.53
C ASN A 72 -5.71 -5.97 -28.74
N PRO A 73 -5.87 -4.66 -28.52
CA PRO A 73 -4.83 -3.85 -27.91
C PRO A 73 -4.60 -4.25 -26.45
N VAL A 74 -3.32 -4.26 -26.05
CA VAL A 74 -2.88 -4.33 -24.66
C VAL A 74 -2.11 -3.04 -24.40
N PHE A 75 -2.54 -2.27 -23.41
CA PHE A 75 -1.99 -0.95 -23.14
C PHE A 75 -0.92 -1.02 -22.05
N SER A 76 0.13 -0.23 -22.20
CA SER A 76 1.21 -0.05 -21.24
C SER A 76 0.89 1.00 -20.17
N LYS A 77 -0.01 1.95 -20.47
CA LYS A 77 -0.50 2.92 -19.49
C LYS A 77 -1.14 2.23 -18.28
N LEU A 78 -0.71 2.64 -17.11
CA LEU A 78 -1.34 2.32 -15.82
C LEU A 78 -2.23 3.48 -15.42
N PHE A 79 -3.48 3.19 -15.08
CA PHE A 79 -4.33 4.16 -14.40
C PHE A 79 -4.16 3.99 -12.90
N THR A 80 -3.84 5.07 -12.20
CA THR A 80 -3.76 5.08 -10.74
C THR A 80 -5.00 5.76 -10.18
N VAL A 81 -5.74 5.05 -9.33
CA VAL A 81 -6.93 5.57 -8.66
C VAL A 81 -6.79 5.43 -7.15
N ASP A 82 -7.29 6.42 -6.41
CA ASP A 82 -7.43 6.33 -4.96
C ASP A 82 -8.58 5.37 -4.62
N PHE A 83 -8.41 4.54 -3.59
CA PHE A 83 -9.43 3.60 -3.13
C PHE A 83 -10.03 4.04 -1.80
N TYR A 84 -11.36 4.19 -1.77
CA TYR A 84 -12.15 4.51 -0.59
C TYR A 84 -13.22 3.42 -0.43
N PHE A 85 -13.07 2.59 0.60
CA PHE A 85 -13.98 1.47 0.83
C PHE A 85 -15.41 1.97 1.10
N GLU A 86 -15.55 3.12 1.76
CA GLU A 86 -16.80 3.75 2.13
C GLU A 86 -17.52 4.48 0.98
N GLU A 87 -16.99 4.43 -0.25
CA GLU A 87 -17.56 5.11 -1.40
C GLU A 87 -17.85 4.17 -2.58
N VAL A 88 -19.00 4.41 -3.24
CA VAL A 88 -19.30 3.76 -4.52
C VAL A 88 -18.59 4.50 -5.65
N GLN A 89 -17.32 4.16 -5.87
CA GLN A 89 -16.49 4.79 -6.89
C GLN A 89 -16.82 4.24 -8.30
N ARG A 90 -17.69 4.94 -9.03
CA ARG A 90 -18.16 4.55 -10.36
C ARG A 90 -17.15 4.95 -11.45
N LEU A 91 -16.76 3.97 -12.26
CA LEU A 91 -15.80 4.10 -13.35
C LEU A 91 -16.47 3.77 -14.70
N ARG A 92 -16.05 4.51 -15.72
CA ARG A 92 -16.42 4.26 -17.12
C ARG A 92 -15.16 4.22 -17.97
N PHE A 93 -14.97 3.11 -18.67
CA PHE A 93 -13.89 2.93 -19.65
C PHE A 93 -14.49 3.10 -21.04
N GLU A 94 -14.04 4.10 -21.79
CA GLU A 94 -14.49 4.35 -23.16
C GLU A 94 -13.37 4.02 -24.13
N VAL A 95 -13.66 3.19 -25.13
CA VAL A 95 -12.74 2.86 -26.22
C VAL A 95 -13.08 3.71 -27.43
N HIS A 96 -12.07 4.43 -27.93
CA HIS A 96 -12.19 5.34 -29.06
C HIS A 96 -11.17 4.98 -30.15
N ASP A 97 -11.57 5.13 -31.41
CA ASP A 97 -10.66 5.07 -32.55
C ASP A 97 -10.07 6.45 -32.83
N ILE A 98 -8.75 6.59 -32.70
CA ILE A 98 -8.02 7.84 -32.88
C ILE A 98 -7.25 7.78 -34.20
N SER A 99 -7.98 7.76 -35.32
CA SER A 99 -7.35 7.69 -36.64
C SER A 99 -6.60 8.98 -37.00
N SER A 100 -5.44 8.85 -37.65
CA SER A 100 -4.57 9.97 -38.04
C SER A 100 -5.15 10.89 -39.13
N ASN A 101 -6.29 10.51 -39.74
CA ASN A 101 -6.94 11.29 -40.79
C ASN A 101 -7.77 12.46 -40.25
N HIS A 102 -7.96 12.54 -38.94
CA HIS A 102 -8.71 13.59 -38.27
C HIS A 102 -7.75 14.43 -37.41
N ASN A 103 -7.77 15.76 -37.60
CA ASN A 103 -6.86 16.72 -36.95
C ASN A 103 -7.18 16.94 -35.46
N GLY A 104 -7.18 15.86 -34.66
CA GLY A 104 -7.32 15.88 -33.20
C GLY A 104 -8.58 15.20 -32.65
N LEU A 105 -8.66 15.15 -31.30
CA LEU A 105 -9.67 14.44 -30.49
C LEU A 105 -11.14 14.78 -30.72
N LYS A 106 -11.45 15.80 -31.54
CA LYS A 106 -12.84 16.23 -31.79
C LYS A 106 -13.62 15.27 -32.69
N GLU A 107 -12.95 14.33 -33.35
CA GLU A 107 -13.55 13.38 -34.30
C GLU A 107 -13.12 11.93 -34.02
N ALA A 108 -12.92 11.58 -32.74
CA ALA A 108 -12.67 10.20 -32.34
C ALA A 108 -13.97 9.37 -32.43
N ASP A 109 -13.91 8.22 -33.11
CA ASP A 109 -15.08 7.34 -33.25
C ASP A 109 -15.24 6.48 -31.98
N PHE A 110 -16.39 6.57 -31.31
CA PHE A 110 -16.68 5.75 -30.14
C PHE A 110 -16.90 4.28 -30.55
N LEU A 111 -16.04 3.39 -30.07
CA LEU A 111 -16.07 1.96 -30.36
C LEU A 111 -16.88 1.17 -29.33
N GLY A 112 -17.00 1.70 -28.10
CA GLY A 112 -17.83 1.16 -27.05
C GLY A 112 -17.29 1.49 -25.67
N GLY A 113 -18.09 1.26 -24.63
CA GLY A 113 -17.70 1.53 -23.26
C GLY A 113 -18.17 0.46 -22.27
N MET A 114 -17.50 0.43 -21.12
CA MET A 114 -17.85 -0.41 -19.99
C MET A 114 -18.01 0.46 -18.75
N GLU A 115 -19.09 0.26 -18.00
CA GLU A 115 -19.28 0.82 -16.67
C GLU A 115 -19.14 -0.26 -15.59
N CYS A 116 -18.54 0.12 -14.47
CA CYS A 116 -18.36 -0.70 -13.27
C CYS A 116 -18.04 0.19 -12.08
N THR A 117 -17.99 -0.38 -10.89
CA THR A 117 -17.39 0.27 -9.73
C THR A 117 -15.95 -0.19 -9.56
N LEU A 118 -15.14 0.61 -8.86
CA LEU A 118 -13.80 0.17 -8.45
C LEU A 118 -13.89 -1.06 -7.53
N GLY A 119 -14.91 -1.12 -6.66
CA GLY A 119 -15.24 -2.27 -5.81
C GLY A 119 -15.29 -3.59 -6.58
N GLN A 120 -16.04 -3.64 -7.69
CA GLN A 120 -16.13 -4.83 -8.56
C GLN A 120 -14.79 -5.26 -9.15
N ILE A 121 -13.93 -4.30 -9.48
CA ILE A 121 -12.62 -4.59 -10.07
C ILE A 121 -11.68 -5.16 -9.01
N VAL A 122 -11.64 -4.58 -7.81
CA VAL A 122 -10.76 -5.04 -6.73
C VAL A 122 -11.22 -6.36 -6.10
N SER A 123 -12.53 -6.62 -6.01
CA SER A 123 -13.04 -7.90 -5.48
C SER A 123 -12.75 -9.08 -6.40
N GLN A 124 -12.76 -8.87 -7.72
CA GLN A 124 -12.48 -9.93 -8.69
C GLN A 124 -11.01 -9.98 -9.13
N ARG A 125 -10.23 -8.94 -8.83
CA ARG A 125 -8.86 -8.65 -9.32
C ARG A 125 -8.72 -8.51 -10.84
N LYS A 126 -9.54 -9.23 -11.61
CA LYS A 126 -9.62 -9.20 -13.08
C LYS A 126 -11.08 -9.20 -13.50
N LEU A 127 -11.54 -8.06 -13.97
CA LEU A 127 -12.89 -7.89 -14.50
C LEU A 127 -12.85 -7.90 -16.03
N SER A 128 -13.67 -8.74 -16.66
CA SER A 128 -13.85 -8.71 -18.11
C SER A 128 -15.32 -8.56 -18.46
N LYS A 129 -15.66 -7.55 -19.26
CA LYS A 129 -17.02 -7.30 -19.74
C LYS A 129 -17.01 -7.01 -21.24
N SER A 130 -18.15 -7.26 -21.89
CA SER A 130 -18.38 -6.81 -23.26
C SER A 130 -18.47 -5.28 -23.31
N LEU A 131 -17.97 -4.69 -24.39
CA LEU A 131 -18.13 -3.26 -24.65
C LEU A 131 -19.55 -2.96 -25.14
N LEU A 132 -20.13 -1.87 -24.67
CA LEU A 132 -21.47 -1.42 -25.06
C LEU A 132 -21.37 -0.18 -25.94
N LYS A 133 -22.09 -0.17 -27.06
CA LYS A 133 -22.24 0.97 -27.97
C LYS A 133 -23.74 1.28 -28.11
N HIS A 134 -24.15 2.48 -27.69
CA HIS A 134 -25.56 2.90 -27.63
C HIS A 134 -26.47 1.90 -26.89
N GLY A 135 -25.97 1.32 -25.79
CA GLY A 135 -26.73 0.37 -24.96
C GLY A 135 -26.74 -1.08 -25.47
N ASN A 136 -26.23 -1.36 -26.68
CA ASN A 136 -26.12 -2.71 -27.23
C ASN A 136 -24.67 -3.20 -27.21
N THR A 137 -24.48 -4.51 -27.20
CA THR A 137 -23.14 -5.11 -27.30
C THR A 137 -22.45 -4.69 -28.61
N ALA A 138 -21.24 -4.14 -28.49
CA ALA A 138 -20.41 -3.73 -29.62
C ALA A 138 -19.78 -4.97 -30.30
N GLY A 139 -20.59 -5.80 -30.95
CA GLY A 139 -20.14 -7.03 -31.60
C GLY A 139 -19.54 -8.03 -30.60
N LYS A 140 -18.35 -8.55 -30.89
CA LYS A 140 -17.59 -9.45 -29.99
C LYS A 140 -16.57 -8.69 -29.13
N SER A 141 -16.65 -7.36 -29.11
CA SER A 141 -15.66 -6.52 -28.44
C SER A 141 -15.78 -6.64 -26.93
N SER A 142 -14.65 -6.81 -26.26
CA SER A 142 -14.58 -6.90 -24.80
C SER A 142 -13.40 -6.11 -24.27
N ILE A 143 -13.51 -5.68 -23.02
CA ILE A 143 -12.45 -5.04 -22.26
C ILE A 143 -12.17 -5.88 -21.02
N THR A 144 -10.90 -5.95 -20.66
CA THR A 144 -10.39 -6.59 -19.45
C THR A 144 -9.63 -5.55 -18.65
N VAL A 145 -9.98 -5.42 -17.38
CA VAL A 145 -9.30 -4.57 -16.41
C VAL A 145 -8.71 -5.46 -15.32
N ILE A 146 -7.43 -5.29 -15.01
CA ILE A 146 -6.72 -6.01 -13.94
C ILE A 146 -6.28 -4.98 -12.91
N ALA A 147 -6.56 -5.27 -11.64
CA ALA A 147 -6.23 -4.43 -10.49
C ALA A 147 -4.99 -4.98 -9.76
N GLU A 148 -4.11 -4.08 -9.33
CA GLU A 148 -3.04 -4.34 -8.37
C GLU A 148 -3.03 -3.23 -7.33
N GLU A 149 -2.87 -3.57 -6.05
CA GLU A 149 -2.70 -2.56 -5.00
C GLU A 149 -1.30 -1.96 -5.06
N LEU A 150 -1.21 -0.63 -4.98
CA LEU A 150 0.03 0.07 -4.68
C LEU A 150 0.21 0.13 -3.16
N SER A 151 0.61 -0.99 -2.56
CA SER A 151 0.89 -1.07 -1.13
C SER A 151 2.29 -0.55 -0.82
N GLY A 152 2.42 0.27 0.22
CA GLY A 152 3.69 0.45 0.92
C GLY A 152 4.09 -0.86 1.61
N ASN A 153 5.39 -1.19 1.67
CA ASN A 153 5.84 -2.37 2.39
C ASN A 153 5.83 -2.09 3.90
N ASP A 154 4.66 -2.29 4.53
CA ASP A 154 4.43 -2.11 5.97
C ASP A 154 4.84 -3.33 6.81
N ASP A 155 5.48 -4.32 6.18
CA ASP A 155 6.07 -5.45 6.87
C ASP A 155 6.93 -4.96 8.05
N TYR A 156 6.85 -5.67 9.16
CA TYR A 156 7.71 -5.42 10.31
C TYR A 156 8.50 -6.67 10.66
N VAL A 157 9.66 -6.45 11.25
CA VAL A 157 10.52 -7.51 11.78
C VAL A 157 10.54 -7.44 13.30
N GLU A 158 10.40 -8.60 13.90
CA GLU A 158 10.59 -8.84 15.32
C GLU A 158 12.00 -9.39 15.55
N LEU A 159 12.79 -8.67 16.35
CA LEU A 159 14.21 -8.93 16.60
C LEU A 159 14.46 -9.17 18.08
N SER A 160 15.26 -10.18 18.40
CA SER A 160 15.71 -10.47 19.77
C SER A 160 17.23 -10.50 19.81
N PHE A 161 17.82 -9.58 20.56
CA PHE A 161 19.28 -9.47 20.71
C PHE A 161 19.74 -9.84 22.12
N SER A 162 20.94 -10.39 22.21
CA SER A 162 21.70 -10.50 23.45
C SER A 162 23.16 -10.21 23.19
N ALA A 163 23.95 -10.00 24.25
CA ALA A 163 25.40 -9.94 24.15
C ALA A 163 26.05 -10.82 25.22
N ARG A 164 27.34 -11.10 25.03
CA ARG A 164 28.15 -11.84 26.00
C ARG A 164 29.56 -11.28 26.10
N LYS A 165 30.11 -11.35 27.31
CA LYS A 165 31.48 -10.91 27.62
C LYS A 165 31.75 -9.47 27.16
N LEU A 166 30.78 -8.57 27.36
CA LEU A 166 30.99 -7.15 27.11
C LEU A 166 32.14 -6.62 27.98
N ASP A 167 32.87 -5.63 27.45
CA ASP A 167 33.88 -4.91 28.24
C ASP A 167 33.17 -4.15 29.38
N ASP A 168 33.73 -4.26 30.58
CA ASP A 168 33.30 -3.48 31.74
C ASP A 168 33.89 -2.07 31.69
N LYS A 169 33.07 -1.03 31.88
CA LYS A 169 33.52 0.38 31.96
C LYS A 169 33.45 0.96 33.35
N ASP A 170 32.80 0.27 34.28
CA ASP A 170 32.63 0.73 35.65
C ASP A 170 33.77 0.27 36.57
N PHE A 171 34.04 1.07 37.61
CA PHE A 171 35.10 0.78 38.59
C PHE A 171 34.62 -0.05 39.81
N PHE A 172 33.31 -0.01 40.13
CA PHE A 172 32.73 -0.66 41.31
C PHE A 172 31.44 -1.45 41.02
N SER A 173 30.95 -1.38 39.79
CA SER A 173 29.84 -2.16 39.23
C SER A 173 30.29 -2.81 37.93
N LYS A 174 29.41 -3.57 37.28
CA LYS A 174 29.55 -3.89 35.87
C LYS A 174 28.79 -2.86 35.05
N SER A 175 29.18 -2.72 33.80
CA SER A 175 28.40 -1.97 32.80
C SER A 175 26.90 -2.29 32.79
N ASP A 176 26.14 -1.25 32.46
CA ASP A 176 24.70 -1.15 32.25
C ASP A 176 24.37 -1.03 30.74
N PRO A 177 24.53 -2.11 29.93
CA PRO A 177 24.53 -1.98 28.49
C PRO A 177 23.16 -1.75 27.85
N PHE A 178 23.15 -0.93 26.79
CA PHE A 178 22.06 -0.83 25.80
C PHE A 178 22.59 -0.81 24.36
N LEU A 179 21.74 -1.22 23.41
CA LEU A 179 22.05 -1.32 21.99
C LEU A 179 21.27 -0.25 21.20
N GLU A 180 21.97 0.43 20.29
CA GLU A 180 21.38 1.29 19.27
C GLU A 180 21.62 0.74 17.88
N ILE A 181 20.59 0.76 17.04
CA ILE A 181 20.64 0.35 15.64
C ILE A 181 20.36 1.57 14.77
N PHE A 182 21.30 1.90 13.88
CA PHE A 182 21.20 2.98 12.92
C PHE A 182 21.19 2.44 11.49
N ARG A 183 20.30 2.98 10.66
CA ARG A 183 20.38 2.82 9.21
C ARG A 183 21.32 3.87 8.63
N VAL A 184 22.22 3.44 7.74
CA VAL A 184 23.07 4.36 6.97
C VAL A 184 22.37 4.67 5.65
N ASN A 185 22.06 5.94 5.42
CA ASN A 185 21.43 6.44 4.20
C ASN A 185 22.46 6.62 3.07
N ASP A 186 21.99 6.86 1.84
CA ASP A 186 22.85 6.98 0.65
C ASP A 186 23.77 8.22 0.71
N ASP A 187 23.33 9.26 1.43
CA ASP A 187 24.11 10.47 1.75
C ASP A 187 25.05 10.29 2.96
N ALA A 188 25.24 9.05 3.42
CA ALA A 188 25.99 8.66 4.61
C ALA A 188 25.46 9.18 5.95
N THR A 189 24.30 9.85 5.98
CA THR A 189 23.65 10.20 7.24
C THR A 189 23.17 8.94 7.98
N GLN A 190 23.13 9.02 9.31
CA GLN A 190 22.67 7.92 10.16
C GLN A 190 21.30 8.26 10.73
N GLN A 191 20.36 7.35 10.58
CA GLN A 191 19.04 7.44 11.17
C GLN A 191 18.88 6.38 12.26
N LEU A 192 18.55 6.79 13.49
CA LEU A 192 18.26 5.84 14.56
C LEU A 192 16.98 5.07 14.22
N VAL A 193 17.08 3.75 14.16
CA VAL A 193 15.96 2.83 13.91
C VAL A 193 15.38 2.34 15.22
N HIS A 194 16.24 1.95 16.17
CA HIS A 194 15.82 1.43 17.47
C HIS A 194 16.89 1.62 18.54
N ARG A 195 16.46 1.79 19.78
CA ARG A 195 17.28 1.76 20.99
C ARG A 195 16.62 0.82 21.99
N THR A 196 17.36 -0.16 22.51
CA THR A 196 16.87 -1.11 23.51
C THR A 196 16.76 -0.45 24.89
N GLU A 197 16.17 -1.17 25.84
CA GLU A 197 16.32 -0.82 27.25
C GLU A 197 17.76 -1.00 27.75
N VAL A 198 18.04 -0.37 28.89
CA VAL A 198 19.27 -0.53 29.66
C VAL A 198 19.14 -1.76 30.56
N VAL A 199 20.12 -2.65 30.55
CA VAL A 199 20.18 -3.80 31.44
C VAL A 199 21.26 -3.57 32.48
N MET A 200 20.86 -3.28 33.72
CA MET A 200 21.81 -2.88 34.77
C MET A 200 22.74 -4.02 35.22
N ASN A 201 24.02 -3.69 35.45
CA ASN A 201 25.07 -4.49 36.08
C ASN A 201 25.25 -5.86 35.40
N ASN A 202 25.36 -5.88 34.07
CA ASN A 202 25.32 -7.11 33.29
C ASN A 202 26.19 -7.09 32.01
N LEU A 203 27.29 -7.85 32.01
CA LEU A 203 28.15 -8.01 30.81
C LEU A 203 27.65 -9.07 29.81
N ASN A 204 26.50 -9.69 30.08
CA ASN A 204 25.83 -10.67 29.21
C ASN A 204 24.33 -10.36 29.09
N PRO A 205 23.96 -9.15 28.63
CA PRO A 205 22.57 -8.73 28.59
C PRO A 205 21.77 -9.56 27.58
N ALA A 206 20.52 -9.84 27.91
CA ALA A 206 19.50 -10.22 26.95
C ALA A 206 18.46 -9.10 26.94
N TRP A 207 18.36 -8.38 25.83
CA TRP A 207 17.40 -7.29 25.69
C TRP A 207 16.03 -7.84 25.30
N LYS A 208 14.98 -7.09 25.63
CA LYS A 208 13.60 -7.43 25.25
C LYS A 208 13.48 -7.49 23.73
N THR A 209 12.69 -8.45 23.26
CA THR A 209 12.28 -8.52 21.87
C THR A 209 11.53 -7.25 21.46
N PHE A 210 11.87 -6.70 20.29
CA PHE A 210 11.26 -5.48 19.78
C PHE A 210 10.86 -5.61 18.31
N LYS A 211 9.97 -4.73 17.86
CA LYS A 211 9.47 -4.67 16.48
C LYS A 211 9.94 -3.39 15.80
N VAL A 212 10.36 -3.49 14.54
CA VAL A 212 10.70 -2.35 13.67
C VAL A 212 10.13 -2.58 12.27
N SER A 213 9.69 -1.54 11.57
CA SER A 213 9.27 -1.69 10.18
C SER A 213 10.47 -2.04 9.30
N VAL A 214 10.25 -2.88 8.28
CA VAL A 214 11.29 -3.23 7.29
C VAL A 214 11.73 -1.98 6.55
N ASN A 215 10.82 -1.05 6.27
CA ASN A 215 11.13 0.22 5.64
C ASN A 215 12.06 1.11 6.51
N SER A 216 11.79 1.26 7.81
CA SER A 216 12.69 2.01 8.71
C SER A 216 14.04 1.34 8.83
N LEU A 217 14.09 0.00 8.82
CA LEU A 217 15.34 -0.75 8.94
C LEU A 217 16.20 -0.65 7.68
N CYS A 218 15.63 -0.89 6.49
CA CYS A 218 16.43 -1.07 5.27
C CYS A 218 15.93 -0.32 4.02
N SER A 219 14.80 0.38 4.10
CA SER A 219 14.24 1.19 2.99
C SER A 219 14.04 0.42 1.68
N GLY A 220 13.69 -0.87 1.76
CA GLY A 220 13.56 -1.75 0.59
C GLY A 220 14.87 -2.36 0.07
N ASP A 221 16.03 -1.87 0.52
CA ASP A 221 17.35 -2.43 0.16
C ASP A 221 17.87 -3.33 1.28
N GLN A 222 17.84 -4.65 1.08
CA GLN A 222 18.26 -5.61 2.10
C GLN A 222 19.77 -5.63 2.35
N ASP A 223 20.57 -5.11 1.41
CA ASP A 223 22.03 -4.98 1.51
C ASP A 223 22.45 -3.63 2.13
N ARG A 224 21.48 -2.75 2.45
CA ARG A 224 21.74 -1.47 3.11
C ARG A 224 22.40 -1.67 4.47
N ARG A 225 23.46 -0.88 4.71
CA ARG A 225 24.29 -0.98 5.91
C ARG A 225 23.55 -0.51 7.16
N LEU A 226 23.58 -1.35 8.18
CA LEU A 226 23.17 -1.04 9.54
C LEU A 226 24.42 -0.86 10.40
N LYS A 227 24.47 0.24 11.15
CA LYS A 227 25.48 0.48 12.18
C LYS A 227 24.86 0.21 13.54
N CYS A 228 25.46 -0.71 14.29
CA CYS A 228 24.97 -1.09 15.61
C CYS A 228 26.01 -0.69 16.66
N ILE A 229 25.57 -0.03 17.73
CA ILE A 229 26.45 0.50 18.78
C ILE A 229 25.96 0.02 20.13
N VAL A 230 26.88 -0.52 20.94
CA VAL A 230 26.63 -0.87 22.33
C VAL A 230 27.27 0.19 23.22
N TRP A 231 26.46 0.72 24.12
CA TRP A 231 26.82 1.76 25.08
C TRP A 231 26.66 1.23 26.50
N ASP A 232 27.44 1.80 27.41
CA ASP A 232 27.25 1.71 28.84
C ASP A 232 26.42 2.92 29.31
N TRP A 233 25.34 2.68 30.03
CA TRP A 233 24.51 3.77 30.53
C TRP A 233 25.13 4.41 31.77
N ASP A 234 25.02 5.73 31.85
CA ASP A 234 25.58 6.53 32.94
C ASP A 234 24.53 7.55 33.37
N SER A 235 24.33 7.68 34.68
CA SER A 235 23.32 8.60 35.25
C SER A 235 23.60 10.08 34.96
N ASN A 236 24.84 10.42 34.59
CA ASN A 236 25.25 11.78 34.22
C ASN A 236 24.93 12.14 32.75
N GLY A 237 24.38 11.20 31.98
CA GLY A 237 24.01 11.36 30.57
C GLY A 237 25.15 11.25 29.57
N LYS A 238 26.40 11.02 30.01
CA LYS A 238 27.58 10.80 29.16
C LYS A 238 27.90 9.31 29.10
N HIS A 239 27.10 8.58 28.34
CA HIS A 239 27.23 7.14 28.16
C HIS A 239 28.59 6.74 27.60
N ASP A 240 29.21 5.74 28.22
CA ASP A 240 30.51 5.23 27.81
C ASP A 240 30.40 4.26 26.63
N PHE A 241 31.25 4.47 25.63
CA PHE A 241 31.23 3.64 24.42
C PHE A 241 31.88 2.27 24.68
N ILE A 242 31.10 1.19 24.57
CA ILE A 242 31.59 -0.20 24.67
C ILE A 242 32.19 -0.61 23.33
N GLY A 243 31.40 -0.63 22.26
CA GLY A 243 31.86 -1.00 20.92
C GLY A 243 30.78 -0.90 19.86
N GLU A 244 31.14 -1.18 18.61
CA GLU A 244 30.24 -1.14 17.46
C GLU A 244 30.47 -2.32 16.51
N PHE A 245 29.46 -2.63 15.71
CA PHE A 245 29.56 -3.56 14.58
C PHE A 245 28.71 -3.06 13.41
N SER A 246 28.89 -3.67 12.24
CA SER A 246 28.06 -3.41 11.06
C SER A 246 27.41 -4.71 10.60
N SER A 247 26.19 -4.59 10.09
CA SER A 247 25.39 -5.70 9.56
C SER A 247 24.55 -5.19 8.38
N THR A 248 23.82 -6.09 7.72
CA THR A 248 22.72 -5.75 6.81
C THR A 248 21.45 -6.51 7.20
N PHE A 249 20.29 -6.12 6.69
CA PHE A 249 19.07 -6.88 6.95
C PHE A 249 19.15 -8.29 6.33
N LYS A 250 19.77 -8.42 5.16
CA LYS A 250 20.07 -9.71 4.51
C LYS A 250 20.88 -10.64 5.41
N GLU A 251 21.88 -10.11 6.12
CA GLU A 251 22.67 -10.87 7.09
C GLU A 251 21.83 -11.24 8.33
N MET A 252 21.04 -10.30 8.88
CA MET A 252 20.16 -10.55 10.02
C MET A 252 19.12 -11.66 9.75
N ARG A 253 18.66 -11.79 8.50
CA ARG A 253 17.77 -12.90 8.08
C ARG A 253 18.41 -14.28 8.23
N GLY A 254 19.74 -14.37 8.40
CA GLY A 254 20.41 -15.61 8.79
C GLY A 254 19.96 -16.16 10.15
N ALA A 255 19.39 -15.31 11.02
CA ALA A 255 18.81 -15.69 12.32
C ALA A 255 17.32 -16.08 12.25
N MET A 256 16.79 -16.27 11.04
CA MET A 256 15.47 -16.87 10.85
C MET A 256 15.50 -18.37 11.21
N GLU A 257 14.33 -18.97 11.45
CA GLU A 257 14.18 -20.41 11.71
C GLU A 257 14.96 -20.92 12.95
N GLY A 258 15.18 -20.06 13.94
CA GLY A 258 15.84 -20.41 15.20
C GLY A 258 17.37 -20.49 15.11
N ARG A 259 17.98 -20.07 14.01
CA ARG A 259 19.43 -19.88 13.91
C ARG A 259 19.85 -18.60 14.61
N GLN A 260 21.14 -18.50 14.95
CA GLN A 260 21.74 -17.30 15.51
C GLN A 260 22.75 -16.69 14.56
N VAL A 261 22.80 -15.36 14.52
CA VAL A 261 23.86 -14.60 13.86
C VAL A 261 24.59 -13.81 14.92
N GLN A 262 25.91 -13.71 14.82
CA GLN A 262 26.73 -13.07 15.84
C GLN A 262 27.79 -12.16 15.21
N TRP A 263 28.07 -11.06 15.90
CA TRP A 263 29.07 -10.08 15.51
C TRP A 263 30.01 -9.79 16.66
N GLU A 264 31.29 -9.61 16.32
CA GLU A 264 32.25 -9.07 17.27
C GLU A 264 31.96 -7.59 17.50
N CYS A 265 31.77 -7.20 18.76
CA CYS A 265 31.61 -5.80 19.15
C CYS A 265 32.99 -5.16 19.23
N ILE A 266 33.30 -4.19 18.37
CA ILE A 266 34.64 -3.63 18.25
C ILE A 266 34.69 -2.21 18.78
N ASN A 267 35.66 -1.93 19.64
CA ASN A 267 36.01 -0.60 20.08
C ASN A 267 37.21 -0.08 19.26
N PRO A 268 37.02 0.87 18.33
CA PRO A 268 38.10 1.33 17.46
C PRO A 268 39.29 1.92 18.24
N LYS A 269 39.03 2.59 19.38
CA LYS A 269 40.08 3.16 20.23
C LYS A 269 40.93 2.07 20.87
N TYR A 270 40.32 0.98 21.33
CA TYR A 270 41.05 -0.15 21.90
C TYR A 270 41.78 -0.94 20.83
N LYS A 271 41.15 -1.18 19.67
CA LYS A 271 41.80 -1.85 18.54
C LYS A 271 43.07 -1.13 18.07
N ALA A 272 43.09 0.20 18.11
CA ALA A 272 44.27 0.99 17.76
C ALA A 272 45.35 1.01 18.85
N LYS A 273 44.98 0.91 20.14
CA LYS A 273 45.89 1.13 21.28
C LYS A 273 46.39 -0.14 21.96
N LYS A 274 45.60 -1.21 21.99
CA LYS A 274 45.88 -2.44 22.76
C LYS A 274 46.40 -3.54 21.85
N LYS A 275 47.65 -3.99 22.04
CA LYS A 275 48.32 -5.01 21.20
C LYS A 275 47.57 -6.36 21.10
N ASN A 276 46.87 -6.79 22.15
CA ASN A 276 46.21 -8.10 22.22
C ASN A 276 44.67 -7.99 22.27
N TYR A 277 44.11 -6.88 21.77
CA TYR A 277 42.66 -6.69 21.76
C TYR A 277 41.99 -7.57 20.70
N LYS A 278 40.97 -8.33 21.11
CA LYS A 278 40.14 -9.14 20.20
C LYS A 278 38.83 -8.42 19.89
N ASN A 279 38.00 -8.20 20.91
CA ASN A 279 36.72 -7.51 20.83
C ASN A 279 36.33 -7.02 22.24
N SER A 280 35.27 -6.22 22.31
CA SER A 280 34.61 -5.72 23.51
C SER A 280 33.34 -6.52 23.80
N GLY A 281 33.37 -7.82 23.49
CA GLY A 281 32.26 -8.76 23.58
C GLY A 281 31.67 -9.16 22.24
N ILE A 282 30.68 -10.06 22.29
CA ILE A 282 29.98 -10.59 21.11
C ILE A 282 28.50 -10.23 21.24
N VAL A 283 27.93 -9.61 20.20
CA VAL A 283 26.50 -9.36 20.07
C VAL A 283 25.89 -10.48 19.23
N ILE A 284 24.74 -10.99 19.65
CA ILE A 284 24.05 -12.14 19.07
C ILE A 284 22.62 -11.71 18.75
N LEU A 285 22.20 -11.91 17.51
CA LEU A 285 20.80 -11.89 17.11
C LEU A 285 20.25 -13.30 17.30
N ASN A 286 19.40 -13.47 18.31
CA ASN A 286 18.79 -14.74 18.70
C ASN A 286 17.62 -15.12 17.79
N GLN A 287 16.91 -14.12 17.27
CA GLN A 287 15.73 -14.33 16.44
C GLN A 287 15.53 -13.16 15.48
N CYS A 288 15.25 -13.49 14.23
CA CYS A 288 14.69 -12.58 13.23
C CYS A 288 13.38 -13.18 12.71
N LYS A 289 12.24 -12.55 12.99
CA LYS A 289 10.92 -12.99 12.51
C LYS A 289 10.24 -11.88 11.74
N ILE A 290 10.05 -12.11 10.44
CA ILE A 290 9.36 -11.17 9.55
C ILE A 290 7.86 -11.46 9.64
N HIS A 291 7.07 -10.43 9.89
CA HIS A 291 5.61 -10.47 9.87
C HIS A 291 5.13 -9.67 8.68
N LYS A 292 4.46 -10.35 7.76
CA LYS A 292 3.83 -9.67 6.63
C LYS A 292 2.59 -8.93 7.10
N MET A 293 2.52 -7.65 6.78
CA MET A 293 1.33 -6.84 7.06
C MET A 293 0.45 -6.84 5.82
N HIS A 294 -0.64 -7.58 5.88
CA HIS A 294 -1.62 -7.64 4.81
C HIS A 294 -2.57 -6.45 4.90
N SER A 295 -2.74 -5.74 3.79
CA SER A 295 -3.67 -4.61 3.68
C SER A 295 -5.12 -5.10 3.66
N PHE A 296 -6.08 -4.19 3.72
CA PHE A 296 -7.48 -4.52 3.47
C PHE A 296 -7.69 -5.13 2.07
N LEU A 297 -7.06 -4.54 1.04
CA LEU A 297 -7.21 -5.02 -0.34
C LEU A 297 -6.51 -6.36 -0.57
N ASP A 298 -5.46 -6.71 0.16
CA ASP A 298 -4.85 -8.05 0.12
C ASP A 298 -5.87 -9.13 0.46
N TYR A 299 -6.70 -8.92 1.49
CA TYR A 299 -7.76 -9.86 1.85
C TYR A 299 -8.85 -9.92 0.78
N ILE A 300 -9.33 -8.77 0.31
CA ILE A 300 -10.39 -8.70 -0.70
C ILE A 300 -9.94 -9.32 -2.03
N MET A 301 -8.79 -8.91 -2.57
CA MET A 301 -8.21 -9.47 -3.80
C MET A 301 -7.78 -10.93 -3.63
N GLY A 302 -7.56 -11.37 -2.39
CA GLY A 302 -7.31 -12.76 -2.01
C GLY A 302 -8.57 -13.64 -1.95
N GLY A 303 -9.76 -13.06 -2.17
CA GLY A 303 -11.04 -13.76 -2.19
C GLY A 303 -11.82 -13.73 -0.87
N CYS A 304 -11.43 -12.88 0.09
CA CYS A 304 -12.25 -12.62 1.28
C CYS A 304 -13.49 -11.82 0.89
N GLN A 305 -14.66 -12.29 1.34
CA GLN A 305 -15.96 -11.66 1.07
C GLN A 305 -16.46 -10.91 2.32
N ILE A 306 -17.22 -9.84 2.11
CA ILE A 306 -17.90 -9.08 3.15
C ILE A 306 -19.40 -9.37 3.06
N GLN A 307 -19.85 -10.29 3.91
CA GLN A 307 -21.26 -10.64 3.99
C GLN A 307 -22.08 -9.52 4.64
N PHE A 308 -23.03 -8.97 3.89
CA PHE A 308 -23.95 -7.94 4.41
C PHE A 308 -25.19 -8.57 5.03
N THR A 309 -25.44 -8.29 6.32
CA THR A 309 -26.64 -8.74 7.05
C THR A 309 -27.40 -7.55 7.60
N VAL A 310 -28.73 -7.55 7.45
CA VAL A 310 -29.62 -6.48 7.90
C VAL A 310 -30.61 -7.02 8.92
N ALA A 311 -30.81 -6.28 10.01
CA ALA A 311 -31.93 -6.45 10.92
C ALA A 311 -32.72 -5.15 11.00
N ILE A 312 -34.04 -5.22 10.76
CA ILE A 312 -34.94 -4.07 10.72
C ILE A 312 -35.86 -4.12 11.94
N ASP A 313 -36.00 -2.99 12.62
CA ASP A 313 -36.91 -2.84 13.74
C ASP A 313 -38.37 -2.73 13.25
N PHE A 314 -39.18 -3.76 13.53
CA PHE A 314 -40.62 -3.78 13.26
C PHE A 314 -41.48 -3.60 14.53
N THR A 315 -40.93 -2.99 15.59
CA THR A 315 -41.69 -2.66 16.80
C THR A 315 -42.77 -1.61 16.53
N ALA A 316 -43.82 -1.64 17.35
CA ALA A 316 -44.99 -0.77 17.20
C ALA A 316 -44.70 0.74 17.31
N SER A 317 -43.57 1.14 17.93
CA SER A 317 -43.14 2.54 18.00
C SER A 317 -42.89 3.19 16.64
N ASN A 318 -42.67 2.39 15.59
CA ASN A 318 -42.52 2.89 14.22
C ASN A 318 -43.84 3.38 13.58
N GLY A 319 -44.99 3.10 14.21
CA GLY A 319 -46.32 3.44 13.71
C GLY A 319 -46.81 2.51 12.59
N ASP A 320 -48.09 2.65 12.22
CA ASP A 320 -48.72 1.89 11.14
C ASP A 320 -48.15 2.31 9.77
N PRO A 321 -47.56 1.41 8.97
CA PRO A 321 -46.96 1.73 7.66
C PRO A 321 -47.91 2.37 6.64
N ARG A 322 -49.24 2.32 6.87
CA ARG A 322 -50.24 2.99 6.02
C ARG A 322 -50.37 4.48 6.34
N ASN A 323 -49.85 4.93 7.49
CA ASN A 323 -49.87 6.32 7.92
C ASN A 323 -48.63 7.05 7.41
N SER A 324 -48.81 8.22 6.82
CA SER A 324 -47.73 9.07 6.29
C SER A 324 -46.70 9.52 7.34
N CYS A 325 -47.04 9.46 8.64
CA CYS A 325 -46.12 9.78 9.73
C CYS A 325 -45.32 8.57 10.25
N SER A 326 -45.56 7.36 9.74
CA SER A 326 -44.82 6.17 10.15
C SER A 326 -43.37 6.18 9.62
N LEU A 327 -42.45 5.65 10.43
CA LEU A 327 -41.06 5.44 9.99
C LEU A 327 -40.95 4.37 8.89
N HIS A 328 -41.94 3.48 8.79
CA HIS A 328 -42.05 2.45 7.75
C HIS A 328 -42.94 2.87 6.57
N TYR A 329 -43.41 4.11 6.53
CA TYR A 329 -44.23 4.58 5.42
C TYR A 329 -43.47 4.51 4.10
N ILE A 330 -44.10 3.97 3.06
CA ILE A 330 -43.53 3.88 1.70
C ILE A 330 -44.10 5.01 0.86
N HIS A 331 -43.36 6.12 0.79
CA HIS A 331 -43.77 7.26 -0.01
C HIS A 331 -43.44 7.03 -1.51
N PRO A 332 -44.33 7.41 -2.45
CA PRO A 332 -44.15 7.12 -3.88
C PRO A 332 -42.95 7.82 -4.53
N TYR A 333 -42.44 8.90 -3.92
CA TYR A 333 -41.36 9.72 -4.49
C TYR A 333 -40.10 9.80 -3.62
N GLN A 334 -40.13 9.34 -2.36
CA GLN A 334 -39.01 9.53 -1.44
C GLN A 334 -38.84 8.29 -0.54
N PRO A 335 -37.62 7.75 -0.40
CA PRO A 335 -37.38 6.66 0.54
C PRO A 335 -37.51 7.16 2.00
N ASN A 336 -38.01 6.30 2.88
CA ASN A 336 -37.93 6.51 4.32
C ASN A 336 -36.50 6.27 4.85
N GLU A 337 -36.27 6.56 6.13
CA GLU A 337 -34.93 6.48 6.72
C GLU A 337 -34.34 5.06 6.71
N TYR A 338 -35.17 4.02 6.90
CA TYR A 338 -34.72 2.63 6.77
C TYR A 338 -34.25 2.31 5.35
N LEU A 339 -35.02 2.71 4.33
CA LEU A 339 -34.64 2.52 2.94
C LEU A 339 -33.39 3.31 2.56
N LYS A 340 -33.24 4.55 3.04
CA LYS A 340 -32.02 5.35 2.84
C LYS A 340 -30.80 4.64 3.42
N ALA A 341 -30.88 4.15 4.65
CA ALA A 341 -29.78 3.43 5.30
C ALA A 341 -29.43 2.13 4.56
N LEU A 342 -30.45 1.36 4.16
CA LEU A 342 -30.29 0.14 3.39
C LEU A 342 -29.56 0.36 2.07
N VAL A 343 -29.97 1.39 1.32
CA VAL A 343 -29.33 1.74 0.04
C VAL A 343 -27.90 2.24 0.29
N ALA A 344 -27.70 3.16 1.24
CA ALA A 344 -26.40 3.76 1.50
C ALA A 344 -25.33 2.72 1.88
N VAL A 345 -25.68 1.73 2.70
CA VAL A 345 -24.73 0.67 3.11
C VAL A 345 -24.69 -0.45 2.07
N GLY A 346 -25.86 -0.89 1.59
CA GLY A 346 -25.97 -2.00 0.65
C GLY A 346 -25.29 -1.72 -0.69
N GLU A 347 -25.36 -0.49 -1.20
CA GLU A 347 -24.72 -0.13 -2.47
C GLU A 347 -23.19 -0.23 -2.42
N ILE A 348 -22.59 -0.07 -1.24
CA ILE A 348 -21.15 -0.22 -1.02
C ILE A 348 -20.80 -1.70 -0.86
N CYS A 349 -21.46 -2.39 0.08
CA CYS A 349 -21.08 -3.75 0.45
C CYS A 349 -21.35 -4.79 -0.65
N GLN A 350 -22.34 -4.58 -1.53
CA GLN A 350 -22.72 -5.54 -2.57
C GLN A 350 -21.57 -5.93 -3.53
N ASP A 351 -20.57 -5.07 -3.69
CA ASP A 351 -19.44 -5.34 -4.59
C ASP A 351 -18.39 -6.28 -3.98
N TYR A 352 -18.51 -6.58 -2.69
CA TYR A 352 -17.57 -7.36 -1.90
C TYR A 352 -18.14 -8.67 -1.35
N ASP A 353 -19.38 -9.01 -1.67
CA ASP A 353 -20.03 -10.28 -1.27
C ASP A 353 -19.73 -11.43 -2.23
#